data_AF-A0A382J9X2-F1
#
_entry.id   AF-A0A382J9X2-F1
#
_cell.length_a   1.000
_cell.length_b   1.000
_cell.length_c   1.000
_cell.angle_alpha   90.00
_cell.angle_beta   90.00
_cell.angle_gamma   90.00
#
_symmetry.space_group_name_H-M   'P 1'
#
loop_
_entity.id
_entity.type
_entity.pdbx_description
1 polymer ?
#
loop_
_entity_poly.entity_id
_entity_poly.type
_entity_poly.pdbx_seq_one_letter_code
_entity_poly.pdbx_strand_id
1 'polypeptide(L)'
;IENLMQLDNIAAESVMTPRSVIFAINKNQTVGEVVEKHSPIAFSRIPIYDGGLDQIVGFVHRYDLVNKQAEDQFHLTMETLMEPIHSVDEKEPISDILDDFVKRRQQIFMVADEFGTTTGLITLEDAIETLLGVEIVDEHDDVVDMRKLATAKLEKRKKLQALKNRSKLS
;
A
#
# COMPACT_ATOMS: atom_id res chain seq x y z
N ILE A 1 14.26 22.86 8.47
CA ILE A 1 14.79 23.22 7.14
C ILE A 1 15.76 22.15 6.63
N GLU A 2 16.69 21.64 7.45
CA GLU A 2 17.60 20.54 7.04
C GLU A 2 16.89 19.28 6.53
N ASN A 3 15.81 18.82 7.19
CA ASN A 3 15.10 17.60 6.73
C ASN A 3 14.38 17.75 5.39
N LEU A 4 13.96 18.95 4.99
CA LEU A 4 13.27 19.13 3.70
C LEU A 4 14.24 18.94 2.52
N MET A 5 15.49 19.43 2.67
CA MET A 5 16.58 19.20 1.70
C MET A 5 17.00 17.73 1.63
N GLN A 6 16.77 16.95 2.69
CA GLN A 6 17.03 15.51 2.68
C GLN A 6 15.98 14.76 1.86
N LEU A 7 14.71 15.19 1.89
CA LEU A 7 13.64 14.58 1.11
C LEU A 7 13.89 14.64 -0.39
N ASP A 8 14.53 15.71 -0.88
CA ASP A 8 14.91 15.86 -2.29
C ASP A 8 15.84 14.74 -2.80
N ASN A 9 16.53 14.05 -1.89
CA ASN A 9 17.46 12.97 -2.20
C ASN A 9 16.91 11.58 -1.85
N ILE A 10 15.69 11.48 -1.33
CA ILE A 10 15.05 10.22 -0.98
C ILE A 10 13.98 9.94 -2.04
N ALA A 11 14.13 8.82 -2.74
CA ALA A 11 13.16 8.38 -3.73
C ALA A 11 12.01 7.59 -3.08
N ALA A 12 10.84 7.59 -3.74
CA ALA A 12 9.66 6.84 -3.32
C ALA A 12 9.97 5.37 -3.03
N GLU A 13 10.79 4.70 -3.86
CA GLU A 13 11.15 3.30 -3.69
C GLU A 13 11.82 2.96 -2.35
N SER A 14 12.48 3.94 -1.73
CA SER A 14 13.15 3.79 -0.43
C SER A 14 12.15 3.79 0.74
N VAL A 15 10.95 4.32 0.49
CA VAL A 15 9.94 4.63 1.51
C VAL A 15 8.58 3.99 1.20
N MET A 16 8.37 3.39 0.03
CA MET A 16 7.08 2.78 -0.26
C MET A 16 6.88 1.47 0.51
N THR A 17 5.61 1.10 0.72
CA THR A 17 5.20 -0.26 1.01
C THR A 17 5.36 -1.13 -0.25
N PRO A 18 6.25 -2.14 -0.26
CA PRO A 18 6.51 -2.91 -1.47
C PRO A 18 5.31 -3.76 -1.90
N ARG A 19 5.11 -3.90 -3.22
CA ARG A 19 4.01 -4.69 -3.79
C ARG A 19 3.82 -6.08 -3.20
N SER A 20 4.92 -6.75 -2.85
CA SER A 20 4.90 -8.12 -2.33
C SER A 20 4.13 -8.32 -1.02
N VAL A 21 3.79 -7.23 -0.34
CA VAL A 21 3.05 -7.23 0.94
C VAL A 21 1.76 -6.41 0.89
N ILE A 22 1.42 -5.80 -0.25
CA ILE A 22 0.17 -5.06 -0.39
C ILE A 22 -1.03 -5.99 -0.16
N PHE A 23 -1.96 -5.53 0.67
CA PHE A 23 -3.30 -6.07 0.74
C PHE A 23 -4.19 -5.27 -0.22
N ALA A 24 -4.78 -5.93 -1.21
CA ALA A 24 -5.67 -5.31 -2.19
C ALA A 24 -6.85 -6.23 -2.52
N ILE A 25 -7.94 -5.65 -3.01
CA ILE A 25 -9.21 -6.33 -3.27
C ILE A 25 -9.55 -6.24 -4.77
N ASN A 26 -10.17 -7.28 -5.33
CA ASN A 26 -10.60 -7.24 -6.72
C ASN A 26 -11.81 -6.31 -6.88
N LYS A 27 -11.83 -5.51 -7.95
CA LYS A 27 -12.90 -4.53 -8.20
C LYS A 27 -14.31 -5.13 -8.24
N ASN A 28 -14.43 -6.40 -8.66
CA ASN A 28 -15.72 -7.08 -8.83
C ASN A 28 -16.25 -7.70 -7.53
N GLN A 29 -15.44 -7.74 -6.46
CA GLN A 29 -15.92 -8.23 -5.17
C GLN A 29 -16.95 -7.27 -4.57
N THR A 30 -17.95 -7.84 -3.93
CA THR A 30 -19.03 -7.09 -3.27
C THR A 30 -18.67 -6.75 -1.82
N VAL A 31 -19.36 -5.76 -1.24
CA VAL A 31 -19.22 -5.39 0.18
C VAL A 31 -19.36 -6.61 1.08
N GLY A 32 -20.38 -7.44 0.85
CA GLY A 32 -20.64 -8.65 1.65
C GLY A 32 -19.46 -9.63 1.61
N GLU A 33 -18.97 -9.95 0.42
CA GLU A 33 -17.84 -10.86 0.24
C GLU A 33 -16.55 -10.35 0.89
N VAL A 34 -16.29 -9.04 0.78
CA VAL A 34 -15.08 -8.44 1.35
C VAL A 34 -15.13 -8.50 2.86
N VAL A 35 -16.22 -8.06 3.47
CA VAL A 35 -16.36 -8.05 4.93
C VAL A 35 -16.30 -9.47 5.48
N GLU A 36 -17.04 -10.41 4.91
CA GLU A 36 -17.09 -11.79 5.38
C GLU A 36 -15.69 -12.42 5.39
N LYS A 37 -14.89 -12.15 4.35
CA LYS A 37 -13.58 -12.76 4.18
C LYS A 37 -12.46 -12.06 4.96
N HIS A 38 -12.59 -10.75 5.20
CA HIS A 38 -11.47 -9.92 5.65
C HIS A 38 -11.71 -9.17 6.96
N SER A 39 -12.86 -9.33 7.60
CA SER A 39 -13.12 -8.69 8.90
C SER A 39 -12.34 -9.36 10.05
N PRO A 40 -11.73 -8.58 10.97
CA PRO A 40 -11.59 -7.12 10.93
C PRO A 40 -10.54 -6.68 9.90
N ILE A 41 -10.87 -5.66 9.11
CA ILE A 41 -9.94 -5.11 8.12
C ILE A 41 -8.98 -4.14 8.82
N ALA A 42 -7.69 -4.47 8.76
CA ALA A 42 -6.64 -3.69 9.43
C ALA A 42 -6.42 -2.29 8.80
N PHE A 43 -6.59 -2.16 7.49
CA PHE A 43 -6.20 -0.95 6.76
C PHE A 43 -7.36 0.02 6.54
N SER A 44 -7.10 1.32 6.74
CA SER A 44 -8.08 2.39 6.54
C SER A 44 -8.37 2.65 5.05
N ARG A 45 -7.39 2.43 4.17
CA ARG A 45 -7.49 2.56 2.72
C ARG A 45 -7.01 1.29 2.07
N ILE A 46 -7.82 0.75 1.16
CA ILE A 46 -7.60 -0.56 0.57
C ILE A 46 -7.52 -0.39 -0.95
N PRO A 47 -6.35 -0.63 -1.57
CA PRO A 47 -6.20 -0.63 -3.01
C PRO A 47 -7.14 -1.63 -3.69
N ILE A 48 -7.68 -1.22 -4.82
CA ILE A 48 -8.57 -2.02 -5.67
C ILE A 48 -7.86 -2.32 -6.99
N TYR A 49 -7.83 -3.60 -7.37
CA TYR A 49 -7.20 -4.04 -8.62
C TYR A 49 -8.22 -4.58 -9.64
N ASP A 50 -7.85 -4.46 -10.92
CA ASP A 50 -8.53 -5.12 -12.03
C ASP A 50 -7.60 -6.21 -12.61
N GLY A 51 -8.04 -7.45 -12.70
CA GLY A 51 -7.21 -8.59 -13.13
C GLY A 51 -6.11 -9.01 -12.14
N GLY A 52 -5.20 -8.11 -11.76
CA GLY A 52 -4.10 -8.39 -10.84
C GLY A 52 -3.42 -7.14 -10.28
N LEU A 53 -2.45 -7.33 -9.38
CA LEU A 53 -1.76 -6.22 -8.68
C LEU A 53 -0.94 -5.30 -9.60
N ASP A 54 -0.72 -5.65 -10.87
CA ASP A 54 -0.11 -4.76 -11.87
C ASP A 54 -1.05 -3.61 -12.26
N GLN A 55 -2.34 -3.75 -11.99
CA GLN A 55 -3.39 -2.83 -12.43
C GLN A 55 -4.25 -2.42 -11.23
N ILE A 56 -3.66 -1.65 -10.32
CA ILE A 56 -4.42 -0.95 -9.28
C ILE A 56 -5.16 0.22 -9.93
N VAL A 57 -6.48 0.22 -9.81
CA VAL A 57 -7.38 1.17 -10.48
C VAL A 57 -7.97 2.21 -9.53
N GLY A 58 -7.85 2.00 -8.22
CA GLY A 58 -8.39 2.88 -7.21
C GLY A 58 -8.12 2.39 -5.79
N PHE A 59 -8.80 2.99 -4.83
CA PHE A 59 -8.83 2.51 -3.45
C PHE A 59 -10.21 2.74 -2.84
N VAL A 60 -10.53 1.98 -1.79
CA VAL A 60 -11.76 2.11 -1.00
C VAL A 60 -11.39 2.44 0.45
N HIS A 61 -12.19 3.30 1.09
CA HIS A 61 -12.10 3.50 2.52
C HIS A 61 -12.78 2.36 3.28
N ARG A 62 -12.10 1.82 4.30
CA ARG A 62 -12.72 0.84 5.22
C ARG A 62 -13.99 1.38 5.86
N TYR A 63 -14.01 2.68 6.18
CA TYR A 63 -15.18 3.36 6.74
C TYR A 63 -16.40 3.22 5.82
N ASP A 64 -16.24 3.46 4.52
CA ASP A 64 -17.33 3.33 3.55
C ASP A 64 -17.80 1.88 3.44
N LEU A 65 -16.87 0.92 3.42
CA LEU A 65 -17.21 -0.49 3.40
C LEU A 65 -18.09 -0.89 4.60
N VAL A 66 -17.70 -0.49 5.82
CA VAL A 66 -18.43 -0.80 7.06
C VAL A 66 -19.79 -0.11 7.08
N ASN A 67 -19.88 1.15 6.62
CA ASN A 67 -21.17 1.85 6.54
C ASN A 67 -22.11 1.19 5.54
N LYS A 68 -21.61 0.83 4.35
CA LYS A 68 -22.42 0.17 3.33
C LYS A 68 -22.92 -1.19 3.78
N GLN A 69 -22.12 -1.90 4.56
CA GLN A 69 -22.55 -3.12 5.24
C GLN A 69 -23.67 -2.85 6.25
N ALA A 70 -23.54 -1.81 7.09
CA ALA A 70 -24.54 -1.45 8.09
C ALA A 70 -25.86 -0.95 7.48
N GLU A 71 -25.82 -0.43 6.26
CA GLU A 71 -26.97 -0.02 5.45
C GLU A 71 -27.59 -1.18 4.63
N ASP A 72 -27.19 -2.43 4.89
CA ASP A 72 -27.59 -3.64 4.15
C ASP A 72 -27.26 -3.61 2.64
N GLN A 73 -26.30 -2.76 2.21
CA GLN A 73 -25.88 -2.61 0.82
C GLN A 73 -24.79 -3.62 0.42
N PHE A 74 -24.98 -4.89 0.78
CA PHE A 74 -23.98 -5.96 0.57
C PHE A 74 -23.61 -6.21 -0.89
N HIS A 75 -24.52 -5.89 -1.81
CA HIS A 75 -24.40 -6.17 -3.24
C HIS A 75 -23.51 -5.18 -4.00
N LEU A 76 -23.18 -4.03 -3.41
CA LEU A 76 -22.34 -3.03 -4.07
C LEU A 76 -20.94 -3.58 -4.29
N THR A 77 -20.38 -3.33 -5.47
CA THR A 77 -19.02 -3.77 -5.82
C THR A 77 -17.98 -2.78 -5.33
N MET A 78 -16.74 -3.22 -5.18
CA MET A 78 -15.62 -2.32 -4.91
C MET A 78 -15.45 -1.29 -6.02
N GLU A 79 -15.71 -1.64 -7.28
CA GLU A 79 -15.72 -0.70 -8.41
C GLU A 79 -16.71 0.46 -8.21
N THR A 80 -17.85 0.22 -7.54
CA THR A 80 -18.84 1.26 -7.26
C THR A 80 -18.40 2.18 -6.12
N LEU A 81 -17.63 1.66 -5.17
CA LEU A 81 -17.20 2.38 -3.97
C LEU A 81 -15.83 3.05 -4.10
N MET A 82 -15.02 2.63 -5.08
CA MET A 82 -13.64 3.08 -5.17
C MET A 82 -13.53 4.53 -5.63
N GLU A 83 -12.51 5.19 -5.11
CA GLU A 83 -12.00 6.45 -5.63
C GLU A 83 -10.75 6.20 -6.48
N PRO A 84 -10.50 7.00 -7.53
CA PRO A 84 -9.29 6.90 -8.33
C PRO A 84 -8.04 7.09 -7.47
N ILE A 85 -7.02 6.26 -7.69
CA ILE A 85 -5.72 6.41 -7.04
C ILE A 85 -4.77 7.18 -7.96
N HIS A 86 -4.06 8.16 -7.42
CA HIS A 86 -3.00 8.83 -8.16
C HIS A 86 -1.71 7.99 -8.15
N SER A 87 -0.93 8.07 -9.23
CA SER A 87 0.31 7.32 -9.42
C SER A 87 1.50 8.27 -9.49
N VAL A 88 2.58 7.88 -8.81
CA VAL A 88 3.89 8.55 -8.82
C VAL A 88 4.96 7.58 -9.34
N ASP A 89 6.09 8.11 -9.82
CA ASP A 89 7.23 7.29 -10.26
C ASP A 89 8.04 6.81 -9.05
N GLU A 90 8.59 5.60 -9.11
CA GLU A 90 9.37 5.05 -7.99
C GLU A 90 10.65 5.82 -7.67
N LYS A 91 11.16 6.60 -8.63
CA LYS A 91 12.34 7.46 -8.50
C LYS A 91 11.99 8.90 -8.12
N GLU A 92 10.72 9.22 -8.00
CA GLU A 92 10.26 10.57 -7.64
C GLU A 92 10.68 10.91 -6.20
N PRO A 93 11.22 12.13 -5.94
CA PRO A 93 11.58 12.56 -4.60
C PRO A 93 10.39 12.64 -3.65
N ILE A 94 10.61 12.32 -2.38
CA ILE A 94 9.55 12.39 -1.35
C ILE A 94 9.03 13.82 -1.16
N SER A 95 9.86 14.85 -1.41
CA SER A 95 9.42 16.26 -1.35
C SER A 95 8.34 16.58 -2.38
N ASP A 96 8.53 16.12 -3.62
CA ASP A 96 7.55 16.29 -4.72
C ASP A 96 6.27 15.51 -4.42
N ILE A 97 6.40 14.28 -3.91
CA ILE A 97 5.25 13.44 -3.52
C ILE A 97 4.45 14.08 -2.37
N LEU A 98 5.13 14.66 -1.39
CA LEU A 98 4.48 15.34 -0.26
C LEU A 98 3.68 16.56 -0.75
N ASP A 99 4.25 17.34 -1.66
CA ASP A 99 3.57 18.43 -2.35
C ASP A 99 2.32 17.94 -3.09
N ASP A 100 2.40 16.79 -3.76
CA ASP A 100 1.29 16.19 -4.48
C ASP A 100 0.18 15.69 -3.55
N PHE A 101 0.51 15.13 -2.39
CA PHE A 101 -0.48 14.80 -1.36
C PHE A 101 -1.26 16.05 -0.91
N VAL A 102 -0.56 17.16 -0.67
CA VAL A 102 -1.19 18.43 -0.27
C VAL A 102 -2.11 18.97 -1.36
N LYS A 103 -1.64 18.98 -2.62
CA LYS A 103 -2.41 19.49 -3.77
C LYS A 103 -3.65 18.65 -4.05
N ARG A 104 -3.53 17.33 -3.97
CA ARG A 104 -4.59 16.37 -4.35
C ARG A 104 -5.54 16.03 -3.22
N ARG A 105 -5.17 16.32 -1.97
CA ARG A 105 -5.94 15.96 -0.76
C ARG A 105 -6.24 14.46 -0.66
N GLN A 106 -5.37 13.63 -1.23
CA GLN A 106 -5.39 12.18 -1.05
C GLN A 106 -4.31 11.80 -0.01
N GLN A 107 -4.45 10.63 0.61
CA GLN A 107 -3.49 10.14 1.61
C GLN A 107 -2.81 8.83 1.21
N ILE A 108 -3.03 8.36 -0.02
CA ILE A 108 -2.40 7.16 -0.58
C ILE A 108 -2.18 7.35 -2.07
N PHE A 109 -0.98 7.03 -2.54
CA PHE A 109 -0.63 6.97 -3.95
C PHE A 109 -0.11 5.59 -4.32
N MET A 110 -0.31 5.22 -5.59
CA MET A 110 0.36 4.10 -6.21
C MET A 110 1.77 4.51 -6.62
N VAL A 111 2.74 3.64 -6.39
CA VAL A 111 4.10 3.80 -6.90
C VAL A 111 4.27 2.82 -8.06
N ALA A 112 4.75 3.33 -9.19
CA ALA A 112 4.96 2.55 -10.40
C ALA A 112 6.36 2.76 -10.99
N ASP A 113 6.83 1.77 -11.74
CA ASP A 113 8.04 1.89 -12.56
C ASP A 113 7.77 2.66 -13.87
N GLU A 114 8.83 2.88 -14.67
CA GLU A 114 8.73 3.55 -15.96
C GLU A 114 7.85 2.83 -17.00
N PHE A 115 7.48 1.56 -16.76
CA PHE A 115 6.60 0.77 -17.61
C PHE A 115 5.14 0.81 -17.14
N GLY A 116 4.85 1.52 -16.05
CA GLY A 116 3.53 1.61 -15.43
C GLY A 116 3.17 0.42 -14.57
N THR A 117 4.13 -0.45 -14.25
CA THR A 117 3.92 -1.59 -13.36
C THR A 117 3.88 -1.11 -11.92
N THR A 118 2.86 -1.52 -11.16
CA THR A 118 2.84 -1.22 -9.72
C THR A 118 4.02 -1.88 -9.01
N THR A 119 4.85 -1.07 -8.34
CA THR A 119 5.99 -1.51 -7.53
C THR A 119 5.72 -1.36 -6.03
N GLY A 120 4.80 -0.46 -5.64
CA GLY A 120 4.39 -0.29 -4.26
C GLY A 120 3.23 0.69 -4.06
N LEU A 121 3.04 1.08 -2.80
CA LEU A 121 2.15 2.17 -2.37
C LEU A 121 2.93 3.07 -1.43
N ILE A 122 2.60 4.35 -1.44
CA ILE A 122 3.12 5.30 -0.46
C ILE A 122 1.95 6.05 0.16
N THR A 123 2.01 6.28 1.47
CA THR A 123 1.00 7.08 2.18
C THR A 123 1.55 8.44 2.59
N LEU A 124 0.65 9.34 3.00
CA LEU A 124 1.07 10.63 3.53
C LEU A 124 1.89 10.46 4.82
N GLU A 125 1.54 9.47 5.63
CA GLU A 125 2.24 9.10 6.86
C GLU A 125 3.69 8.71 6.55
N ASP A 126 3.93 7.84 5.57
CA ASP A 126 5.28 7.45 5.11
C ASP A 126 6.15 8.69 4.77
N ALA A 127 5.59 9.67 4.06
CA ALA A 127 6.28 10.88 3.66
C ALA A 127 6.58 11.81 4.86
N ILE A 128 5.64 11.94 5.79
CA ILE A 128 5.81 12.74 7.01
C ILE A 128 6.82 12.08 7.97
N GLU A 129 6.79 10.76 8.14
CA GLU A 129 7.78 10.01 8.91
C GLU A 129 9.19 10.24 8.38
N THR A 130 9.34 10.21 7.06
CA THR A 130 10.61 10.49 6.39
C THR A 130 11.06 11.94 6.64
N LEU A 131 10.12 12.90 6.60
CA LEU A 131 10.39 14.29 6.93
C LEU A 131 10.82 14.48 8.38
N LEU A 132 10.23 13.75 9.32
CA LEU A 132 10.53 13.89 10.76
C LEU A 132 11.74 13.05 11.19
N GLY A 133 12.10 12.02 10.41
CA GLY A 133 13.16 11.06 10.75
C GLY A 133 12.80 10.15 11.92
N VAL A 134 11.51 9.98 12.20
CA VAL A 134 10.99 9.13 13.27
C VAL A 134 9.80 8.33 12.77
N GLU A 135 9.64 7.10 13.25
CA GLU A 135 8.42 6.32 13.04
C GLU A 135 7.27 6.96 13.84
N ILE A 136 6.12 7.16 13.20
CA ILE A 136 4.90 7.60 13.88
C ILE A 136 4.16 6.33 14.32
N VAL A 137 4.33 5.98 15.59
CA VAL A 137 3.61 4.86 16.19
C VAL A 137 2.19 5.32 16.53
N ASP A 138 1.19 4.81 15.82
CA ASP A 138 -0.22 5.03 16.17
C ASP A 138 -0.55 4.27 17.47
N GLU A 139 -1.39 4.85 18.31
CA GLU A 139 -1.91 4.19 19.52
C GLU A 139 -2.72 2.91 19.21
N HIS A 140 -3.07 2.69 17.93
CA HIS A 140 -3.77 1.51 17.40
C HIS A 140 -2.87 0.51 16.65
N ASP A 141 -1.54 0.67 16.65
CA ASP A 141 -0.62 -0.18 15.88
C ASP A 141 -0.43 -1.59 16.47
N ASP A 142 -1.41 -2.47 16.22
CA ASP A 142 -1.20 -3.92 16.09
C ASP A 142 -0.68 -4.28 14.67
N VAL A 143 -0.47 -3.29 13.80
CA VAL A 143 -0.07 -3.47 12.39
C VAL A 143 1.46 -3.52 12.31
N VAL A 144 1.98 -4.67 11.87
CA VAL A 144 3.41 -4.85 11.57
C VAL A 144 3.80 -3.88 10.46
N ASP A 145 4.83 -3.06 10.69
CA ASP A 145 5.52 -2.28 9.65
C ASP A 145 5.69 -3.15 8.38
N MET A 146 5.01 -2.73 7.31
CA MET A 146 4.87 -3.55 6.12
C MET A 146 6.20 -3.70 5.38
N ARG A 147 7.13 -2.73 5.52
CA ARG A 147 8.48 -2.85 4.97
C ARG A 147 9.31 -3.86 5.77
N LYS A 148 9.19 -3.87 7.10
CA LYS A 148 9.79 -4.92 7.95
C LYS A 148 9.22 -6.30 7.59
N LEU A 149 7.91 -6.42 7.37
CA LEU A 149 7.27 -7.66 6.91
C LEU A 149 7.80 -8.11 5.54
N ALA A 150 7.96 -7.19 4.59
CA ALA A 150 8.49 -7.48 3.27
C ALA A 150 9.92 -8.01 3.36
N THR A 151 10.77 -7.37 4.16
CA THR A 151 12.15 -7.77 4.42
C THR A 151 12.21 -9.18 5.02
N ALA A 152 11.41 -9.46 6.05
CA ALA A 152 11.34 -10.77 6.67
C ALA A 152 10.89 -11.87 5.69
N LYS A 153 9.90 -11.59 4.83
CA LYS A 153 9.47 -12.52 3.76
C LYS A 153 10.59 -12.80 2.76
N LEU A 154 11.36 -11.78 2.38
CA LEU A 154 12.49 -11.93 1.45
C LEU A 154 13.58 -12.83 2.05
N GLU A 155 13.98 -12.59 3.29
CA GLU A 155 14.99 -13.41 3.98
C GLU A 155 14.56 -14.87 4.10
N LYS A 156 13.29 -15.11 4.49
CA LYS A 156 12.72 -16.46 4.57
C LYS A 156 12.79 -17.18 3.22
N ARG A 157 12.46 -16.48 2.12
CA ARG A 157 12.56 -17.03 0.75
C ARG A 157 14.01 -17.39 0.39
N LYS A 158 14.98 -16.52 0.68
CA LYS A 158 16.42 -16.78 0.43
C LYS A 158 16.91 -18.02 1.20
N LYS A 159 16.56 -18.14 2.48
CA LYS A 159 16.90 -19.31 3.32
C LYS A 159 16.34 -20.61 2.75
N LEU A 160 15.05 -20.62 2.34
CA LEU A 160 14.41 -21.78 1.74
C LEU A 160 15.05 -22.20 0.40
N GLN A 161 15.44 -21.24 -0.44
CA GLN A 161 16.14 -21.53 -1.69
C GLN A 161 17.54 -22.12 -1.44
N ALA A 162 18.29 -21.57 -0.48
CA ALA A 162 19.60 -22.10 -0.12
C ALA A 162 19.53 -23.55 0.40
N LEU A 163 18.51 -23.88 1.20
CA LEU A 163 18.26 -25.24 1.68
C LEU A 163 17.91 -26.20 0.53
N LYS A 164 17.03 -25.80 -0.39
CA LYS A 164 16.69 -26.62 -1.57
C LYS A 164 17.88 -26.88 -2.49
N ASN A 165 18.79 -25.91 -2.62
CA ASN A 165 19.98 -26.09 -3.43
C ASN A 165 20.97 -27.07 -2.78
N ARG A 166 21.13 -27.02 -1.45
CA ARG A 166 21.96 -27.98 -0.70
C ARG A 166 21.45 -29.41 -0.79
N SER A 167 20.13 -29.63 -0.72
CA SER A 167 19.54 -30.97 -0.81
C SER A 167 19.58 -31.58 -2.23
N LYS A 168 19.87 -30.80 -3.27
CA LYS A 168 20.06 -31.29 -4.65
C LYS A 168 21.52 -31.67 -4.95
N LEU A 169 22.45 -31.28 -4.07
CA LEU A 169 23.89 -31.53 -4.18
C LEU A 169 24.36 -32.71 -3.30
N SER A 170 23.45 -33.30 -2.52
CA SER A 170 23.63 -34.53 -1.74
C SER A 170 22.88 -35.68 -2.39
#